data_AF-A0A7V5YR02-F1
#
_entry.id   AF-A0A7V5YR02-F1
#
_cell.length_a   1.000
_cell.length_b   1.000
_cell.length_c   1.000
_cell.angle_alpha   90.00
_cell.angle_beta   90.00
_cell.angle_gamma   90.00
#
_symmetry.space_group_name_H-M   'P 1'
#
loop_
_entity.id
_entity.type
_entity.pdbx_description
1 polymer ?
#
loop_
_entity_poly.entity_id
_entity_poly.type
_entity_poly.pdbx_seq_one_letter_code
_entity_poly.pdbx_strand_id
1 'polypeptide(L)'
;MSRRRLLGSLAGVASAQWIAQPGPRPERRPNILLILTDQQSATMLSCAGNPWLKTPAMDSLATTGVRFSRTYVTNPVCLPSRFSLFTGRYPS
;
A
#
# COMPACT_ATOMS: atom_id res chain seq x y z
N MET A 1 1.36 -25.92 -59.24
CA MET A 1 2.06 -24.60 -59.26
C MET A 1 1.00 -23.56 -59.55
N SER A 2 0.80 -22.44 -58.86
CA SER A 2 1.68 -21.62 -58.01
C SER A 2 0.76 -20.69 -57.19
N ARG A 3 0.81 -20.64 -55.86
CA ARG A 3 1.69 -19.76 -55.05
C ARG A 3 1.88 -18.38 -55.70
N ARG A 4 1.39 -17.31 -55.03
CA ARG A 4 1.61 -15.85 -55.24
C ARG A 4 0.23 -15.19 -55.33
N ARG A 5 -0.21 -14.23 -54.53
CA ARG A 5 0.38 -13.14 -53.71
C ARG A 5 -0.85 -12.51 -52.99
N LEU A 6 -0.82 -11.76 -51.90
CA LEU A 6 0.14 -10.76 -51.44
C LEU A 6 -0.13 -10.47 -49.96
N LEU A 7 0.94 -10.16 -49.24
CA LEU A 7 1.04 -9.81 -47.83
C LEU A 7 0.22 -8.58 -47.43
N GLY A 8 -0.47 -8.67 -46.29
CA GLY A 8 -0.89 -7.53 -45.45
C GLY A 8 -0.42 -7.81 -44.01
N SER A 9 0.48 -6.97 -43.53
CA SER A 9 1.29 -7.13 -42.31
C SER A 9 0.64 -6.52 -41.06
N LEU A 10 0.88 -7.17 -39.91
CA LEU A 10 0.94 -6.63 -38.53
C LEU A 10 -0.36 -6.14 -37.86
N ALA A 11 -0.85 -6.90 -36.86
CA ALA A 11 -1.23 -6.42 -35.52
C ALA A 11 -2.05 -7.48 -34.78
N GLY A 12 -1.54 -7.98 -33.67
CA GLY A 12 -2.30 -8.88 -32.80
C GLY A 12 -1.39 -9.76 -31.96
N VAL A 13 -0.49 -9.13 -31.20
CA VAL A 13 0.09 -9.80 -30.02
C VAL A 13 -1.11 -10.20 -29.18
N ALA A 14 -1.43 -11.49 -29.14
CA ALA A 14 -2.46 -12.04 -28.26
C ALA A 14 -1.94 -12.00 -26.82
N SER A 15 -1.84 -10.79 -26.29
CA SER A 15 -1.69 -10.53 -24.86
C SER A 15 -3.02 -10.80 -24.18
N ALA A 16 -3.35 -12.08 -24.05
CA ALA A 16 -4.22 -12.53 -22.97
C ALA A 16 -3.32 -13.25 -21.98
N GLN A 17 -2.57 -12.45 -21.22
CA GLN A 17 -1.90 -12.88 -20.01
C GLN A 17 -2.89 -13.71 -19.20
N TRP A 18 -2.51 -14.96 -18.94
CA TRP A 18 -3.05 -15.73 -17.84
C TRP A 18 -2.72 -14.97 -16.54
N ILE A 19 -3.52 -13.98 -16.18
CA ILE A 19 -3.58 -13.49 -14.81
C ILE A 19 -4.23 -14.64 -14.05
N ALA A 20 -3.39 -15.44 -13.40
CA ALA A 20 -3.82 -16.47 -12.47
C ALA A 20 -4.86 -15.85 -11.53
N GLN A 21 -6.11 -16.28 -11.65
CA GLN A 21 -7.15 -15.84 -10.74
C GLN A 21 -6.82 -16.43 -9.36
N PRO A 22 -6.71 -15.61 -8.30
CA PRO A 22 -6.54 -16.14 -6.96
C PRO A 22 -7.74 -17.03 -6.63
N GLY A 23 -7.48 -18.27 -6.21
CA GLY A 23 -8.52 -19.20 -5.79
C GLY A 23 -9.38 -18.64 -4.64
N PRO A 24 -10.56 -19.24 -4.39
CA PRO A 24 -11.48 -18.75 -3.37
C PRO A 24 -10.78 -18.69 -2.00
N ARG A 25 -10.67 -17.48 -1.44
CA ARG A 25 -10.08 -17.28 -0.11
C ARG A 25 -11.08 -17.80 0.93
N PRO A 26 -10.62 -18.53 1.96
CA PRO A 26 -11.49 -18.98 3.04
C PRO A 26 -12.27 -17.81 3.62
N GLU A 27 -13.57 -17.99 3.85
CA GLU A 27 -14.43 -16.92 4.35
C GLU A 27 -13.85 -16.33 5.66
N ARG A 28 -13.67 -15.01 5.64
CA ARG A 28 -13.33 -14.13 6.78
C ARG A 28 -11.86 -14.08 7.25
N ARG A 29 -10.88 -14.10 6.34
CA ARG A 29 -9.56 -13.52 6.65
C ARG A 29 -9.47 -12.10 6.09
N PRO A 30 -9.37 -11.06 6.93
CA PRO A 30 -9.23 -9.70 6.42
C PRO A 30 -7.88 -9.56 5.70
N ASN A 31 -7.87 -8.78 4.62
CA ASN A 31 -6.62 -8.34 4.02
C ASN A 31 -6.06 -7.20 4.88
N ILE A 32 -4.76 -7.26 5.19
CA ILE A 32 -4.10 -6.22 5.99
C ILE A 32 -3.19 -5.42 5.05
N LEU A 33 -3.43 -4.10 4.99
CA LEU A 33 -2.55 -3.15 4.31
C LEU A 33 -1.89 -2.28 5.39
N LEU A 34 -0.57 -2.42 5.55
CA LEU A 34 0.23 -1.59 6.45
C LEU A 34 0.83 -0.42 5.66
N ILE A 35 0.34 0.80 5.90
CA ILE A 35 0.90 2.03 5.36
C ILE A 35 1.82 2.64 6.41
N LEU A 36 3.11 2.79 6.07
CA LEU A 36 4.11 3.40 6.94
C LEU A 36 4.72 4.60 6.24
N THR A 37 4.64 5.76 6.87
CA THR A 37 5.29 6.99 6.43
C THR A 37 6.62 7.17 7.16
N ASP A 38 7.61 7.73 6.47
CA ASP A 38 8.91 8.02 7.08
C ASP A 38 8.92 9.44 7.65
N GLN A 39 9.53 9.60 8.84
CA GLN A 39 9.70 10.90 9.51
C GLN A 39 8.41 11.70 9.76
N GLN A 40 7.26 11.05 9.86
CA GLN A 40 6.00 11.74 10.14
C GLN A 40 5.81 11.99 11.65
N SER A 41 5.80 13.25 12.05
CA SER A 41 5.46 13.65 13.42
C SER A 41 3.96 13.51 13.70
N ALA A 42 3.60 13.34 14.97
CA ALA A 42 2.21 13.23 15.43
C ALA A 42 1.33 14.44 15.04
N THR A 43 1.94 15.61 14.84
CA THR A 43 1.25 16.85 14.43
C THR A 43 1.20 17.05 12.92
N MET A 44 1.78 16.15 12.12
CA MET A 44 1.83 16.27 10.65
C MET A 44 0.60 15.66 9.96
N LEU A 45 -0.61 15.96 10.44
CA LEU A 45 -1.87 15.54 9.84
C LEU A 45 -2.93 16.63 10.00
N SER A 46 -3.79 16.85 8.99
CA SER A 46 -4.93 17.77 9.13
C SER A 46 -5.90 17.30 10.23
N CYS A 47 -6.23 16.01 10.30
CA CYS A 47 -7.01 15.44 11.41
C CYS A 47 -6.33 15.50 12.80
N ALA A 48 -5.05 15.87 12.89
CA ALA A 48 -4.38 16.19 14.15
C ALA A 48 -4.45 17.68 14.52
N GLY A 49 -5.22 18.48 13.77
CA GLY A 49 -5.41 19.91 14.00
C GLY A 49 -4.39 20.79 13.27
N ASN A 50 -3.60 20.26 12.33
CA ASN A 50 -2.64 21.06 11.57
C ASN A 50 -3.37 21.89 10.50
N PRO A 51 -3.32 23.24 10.55
CA PRO A 51 -4.08 24.09 9.61
C PRO A 51 -3.42 24.18 8.23
N TRP A 52 -2.17 23.74 8.08
CA TRP A 52 -1.39 23.91 6.86
C TRP A 52 -1.37 22.67 5.97
N LEU A 53 -1.57 21.49 6.56
CA LEU A 53 -1.52 20.23 5.85
C LEU A 53 -2.89 19.85 5.28
N LYS A 54 -2.88 19.19 4.12
CA LYS A 54 -4.07 18.63 3.49
C LYS A 54 -3.84 17.14 3.29
N THR A 55 -4.40 16.31 4.18
CA THR A 55 -4.24 14.85 4.14
C THR A 55 -5.59 14.13 4.01
N PRO A 56 -6.37 14.36 2.93
CA PRO A 56 -7.75 13.90 2.84
C PRO A 56 -7.92 12.37 2.92
N ALA A 57 -6.95 11.60 2.38
CA ALA A 57 -6.96 10.15 2.50
C ALA A 57 -6.77 9.67 3.95
N MET A 58 -5.85 10.30 4.69
CA MET A 58 -5.63 10.00 6.11
C MET A 58 -6.81 10.47 6.97
N ASP A 59 -7.41 11.61 6.64
CA ASP A 59 -8.57 12.14 7.35
C ASP A 59 -9.80 11.22 7.17
N SER A 60 -10.00 10.66 5.97
CA SER A 60 -11.02 9.66 5.71
C SER A 60 -10.80 8.39 6.55
N LEU A 61 -9.56 7.89 6.62
CA LEU A 61 -9.21 6.75 7.48
C LEU A 61 -9.42 7.04 8.96
N ALA A 62 -9.08 8.25 9.42
CA ALA A 62 -9.28 8.66 10.80
C ALA A 62 -10.77 8.80 11.17
N THR A 63 -11.62 9.22 10.22
CA THR A 63 -13.06 9.42 10.42
C THR A 63 -13.83 8.09 10.39
N THR A 64 -13.44 7.18 9.50
CA THR A 64 -14.09 5.86 9.33
C THR A 64 -13.51 4.78 10.24
N GLY A 65 -12.36 5.04 10.86
CA GLY A 65 -11.65 4.11 11.73
C GLY A 65 -11.35 4.69 13.10
N VAL A 66 -10.21 4.28 13.68
CA VAL A 66 -9.76 4.71 15.00
C VAL A 66 -8.41 5.39 14.86
N ARG A 67 -8.30 6.63 15.36
CA ARG A 67 -7.04 7.37 15.43
C ARG A 67 -6.48 7.35 16.85
N PHE A 68 -5.32 6.73 17.02
CA PHE A 68 -4.57 6.79 18.27
C PHE A 68 -3.83 8.13 18.38
N SER A 69 -4.32 9.05 19.20
CA SER A 69 -3.71 10.38 19.39
C SER A 69 -2.41 10.35 20.22
N ARG A 70 -2.13 9.23 20.89
CA ARG A 70 -0.97 9.03 21.77
C ARG A 70 -0.19 7.77 21.38
N THR A 71 0.21 7.68 20.11
CA THR A 71 1.10 6.63 19.60
C THR A 71 2.55 7.05 19.77
N TYR A 72 3.39 6.11 20.23
CA TYR A 72 4.82 6.33 20.44
C TYR A 72 5.62 5.26 19.71
N VAL A 73 6.85 5.61 19.34
CA VAL A 73 7.82 4.69 18.74
C VAL A 73 8.78 4.18 19.83
N THR A 74 9.23 2.94 19.70
CA THR A 74 10.21 2.34 20.63
C THR A 74 11.60 3.01 20.53
N ASN A 75 11.96 3.50 19.34
CA ASN A 75 13.20 4.21 19.07
C ASN A 75 12.99 5.23 17.93
N PRO A 76 13.40 6.51 18.06
CA PRO A 76 13.15 7.55 17.06
C PRO A 76 14.03 7.44 15.79
N VAL A 77 14.81 6.37 15.63
CA VAL A 77 15.61 6.08 14.43
C VAL A 77 14.84 5.15 13.49
N CYS A 78 14.88 5.43 12.18
CA CYS A 78 14.06 4.77 11.17
C CYS A 78 14.23 3.24 11.13
N LEU A 79 15.47 2.73 11.11
CA LEU A 79 15.73 1.29 11.03
C LEU A 79 15.34 0.53 12.31
N PRO A 80 15.79 0.93 13.52
CA PRO A 80 15.39 0.26 14.76
C PRO A 80 13.86 0.25 14.96
N SER A 81 13.18 1.36 14.66
CA SER A 81 11.71 1.45 14.70
C SER A 81 11.05 0.41 13.79
N ARG A 82 11.48 0.33 12.53
CA ARG A 82 10.93 -0.62 11.54
C ARG A 82 11.21 -2.06 11.93
N PHE A 83 12.41 -2.37 12.43
CA PHE A 83 12.72 -3.71 12.91
C PHE A 83 11.86 -4.10 14.11
N SER A 84 11.62 -3.18 15.05
CA SER A 84 10.68 -3.42 16.15
C SER A 84 9.27 -3.70 15.66
N LEU A 85 8.79 -2.93 14.67
CA LEU A 85 7.46 -3.12 14.08
C LEU A 85 7.32 -4.49 13.39
N PHE A 86 8.32 -4.92 12.62
CA PHE A 86 8.27 -6.18 11.87
C PHE A 86 8.52 -7.42 12.73
N THR A 87 9.37 -7.32 13.75
CA THR A 87 9.77 -8.47 14.57
C THR A 87 9.00 -8.58 15.88
N GLY A 88 8.31 -7.52 16.31
CA GLY A 88 7.66 -7.45 17.62
C GLY A 88 8.64 -7.39 18.80
N ARG A 89 9.93 -7.10 18.54
CA ARG A 89 10.99 -7.03 19.57
C ARG A 89 11.41 -5.60 19.84
N TYR A 90 11.82 -5.31 21.08
CA TYR A 90 12.47 -4.04 21.39
C TYR A 90 13.80 -3.91 20.63
N PRO A 91 14.19 -2.68 20.26
CA PRO A 91 15.47 -2.45 19.60
C PRO A 91 16.62 -2.66 20.60
N SER A 92 17.73 -3.21 20.12
CA SER A 92 18.99 -3.34 20.87
C SER A 92 19.69 -2.00 21.05
#